data_AF-A0A496XN24-F1
#
_entry.id   AF-A0A496XN24-F1
#
_cell.length_a   1.000
_cell.length_b   1.000
_cell.length_c   1.000
_cell.angle_alpha   90.00
_cell.angle_beta   90.00
_cell.angle_gamma   90.00
#
_symmetry.space_group_name_H-M   'P 1'
#
loop_
_entity.id
_entity.type
_entity.pdbx_description
1 polymer ?
#
loop_
_entity_poly.entity_id
_entity_poly.type
_entity_poly.pdbx_seq_one_letter_code
_entity_poly.pdbx_strand_id
1 'polypeptide(L)' 'MEEYPQDYFVKIENEEHHLGRITINRASHFNVEIDIVQKESKKIFQHVDMLFNIEDKTEAIDSGVQVLAKFLKKPLE' A
#
# COMPACT_ATOMS: atom_id res chain seq x y z
N MET A 1 6.17 16.54 -14.68
CA MET A 1 5.86 15.09 -14.83
C MET A 1 5.86 14.52 -13.43
N GLU A 2 4.91 13.64 -13.11
CA GLU A 2 4.96 12.93 -11.83
C GLU A 2 6.05 11.86 -11.87
N GLU A 3 6.88 11.78 -10.83
CA GLU A 3 7.89 10.75 -10.69
C GLU A 3 7.30 9.51 -10.01
N TYR A 4 7.71 8.33 -10.46
CA TYR A 4 7.30 7.03 -9.96
C TYR A 4 8.53 6.18 -9.62
N PRO A 5 8.46 5.28 -8.62
CA PRO A 5 7.28 4.95 -7.80
C PRO A 5 6.87 6.06 -6.82
N GLN A 6 5.61 6.01 -6.38
CA GLN A 6 5.07 6.91 -5.35
C GLN A 6 4.57 6.12 -4.16
N ASP A 7 5.12 6.43 -2.98
CA ASP A 7 4.75 5.79 -1.72
C ASP A 7 3.72 6.63 -0.95
N TYR A 8 2.61 5.99 -0.59
CA TYR A 8 1.60 6.54 0.32
C TYR A 8 1.60 5.72 1.61
N PHE A 9 1.84 6.37 2.74
CA PHE A 9 1.85 5.72 4.04
C PHE A 9 0.51 5.90 4.76
N VAL A 10 -0.06 4.79 5.22
CA VAL A 10 -1.34 4.72 5.92
C VAL A 10 -1.09 4.35 7.38
N LYS A 11 -1.64 5.13 8.31
CA LYS A 11 -1.58 4.81 9.73
C LYS A 11 -2.49 3.61 10.02
N ILE A 12 -1.96 2.61 10.73
CA ILE A 12 -2.75 1.48 11.24
C ILE A 12 -3.25 1.87 12.63
N GLU A 13 -4.55 1.71 12.89
CA GLU A 13 -5.13 2.05 14.20
C GLU A 13 -4.64 1.08 15.28
N ASN A 14 -4.36 1.61 16.47
CA ASN A 14 -3.85 0.85 17.63
C ASN A 14 -2.51 0.12 17.39
N GLU A 15 -1.74 0.51 16.38
CA GLU A 15 -0.40 -0.01 16.06
C GLU A 15 0.58 1.15 15.92
N GLU A 16 1.69 1.11 16.69
CA GLU A 16 2.63 2.25 16.80
C GLU A 16 3.92 2.06 16.00
N HIS A 17 4.30 0.81 15.72
CA HIS A 17 5.58 0.46 15.10
C HIS A 17 5.46 0.25 13.60
N HIS A 18 4.26 -0.02 13.10
CA HIS A 18 4.02 -0.32 11.69
C HIS A 18 3.14 0.71 10.99
N LEU A 19 3.32 0.80 9.67
CA LEU A 19 2.48 1.59 8.76
C LEU A 19 2.07 0.72 7.59
N GLY A 20 0.89 0.94 7.05
CA GLY A 20 0.59 0.51 5.70
C GLY A 20 1.40 1.33 4.69
N ARG A 21 1.83 0.72 3.61
CA ARG A 21 2.46 1.35 2.46
C ARG A 21 1.71 0.94 1.20
N ILE A 22 1.25 1.93 0.45
CA ILE A 22 0.67 1.78 -0.89
C ILE A 22 1.67 2.38 -1.87
N THR A 23 2.37 1.54 -2.62
CA THR A 23 3.35 1.97 -3.62
C THR A 23 2.72 1.92 -5.01
N ILE A 24 2.56 3.08 -5.63
CA ILE A 24 2.04 3.19 -7.00
C ILE A 24 3.21 3.19 -7.97
N ASN A 25 3.19 2.24 -8.91
CA ASN A 25 4.09 2.18 -10.05
C ASN A 25 3.33 2.59 -11.32
N ARG A 26 3.98 3.33 -12.23
CA ARG A 26 3.42 3.75 -13.51
C ARG A 26 4.15 3.08 -14.66
N ALA A 27 3.43 2.29 -15.44
CA ALA A 27 3.83 1.81 -16.75
C ALA A 27 2.82 2.36 -17.78
N SER A 28 2.28 1.51 -18.67
CA SER A 28 1.11 1.85 -19.50
C SER A 28 -0.16 2.06 -18.65
N HIS A 29 -0.23 1.39 -17.49
CA HIS A 29 -1.28 1.50 -16.48
C HIS A 29 -0.63 1.66 -15.09
N PHE A 30 -1.45 1.82 -14.05
CA PHE A 30 -1.02 1.80 -12.66
C PHE A 30 -1.00 0.39 -12.10
N ASN A 31 0.08 0.07 -11.38
CA ASN A 31 0.20 -1.10 -10.54
C ASN A 31 0.42 -0.65 -9.10
N VAL A 32 -0.09 -1.42 -8.15
CA VAL A 32 -0.10 -1.08 -6.73
C VAL A 32 0.54 -2.21 -5.95
N GLU A 33 1.59 -1.93 -5.21
CA GLU A 33 2.16 -2.84 -4.21
C GLU A 33 1.68 -2.39 -2.83
N ILE A 34 1.22 -3.34 -2.02
CA ILE A 34 0.60 -3.07 -0.72
C ILE A 34 1.39 -3.85 0.32
N ASP A 35 1.95 -3.12 1.29
CA ASP A 35 2.76 -3.70 2.35
C ASP A 35 2.42 -3.11 3.71
N ILE A 36 2.85 -3.81 4.75
CA ILE A 36 3.05 -3.29 6.09
C ILE A 36 4.55 -3.10 6.27
N VAL A 37 4.98 -1.90 6.64
CA VAL A 37 6.38 -1.55 6.84
C VAL A 37 6.64 -1.08 8.27
N GLN A 38 7.87 -1.25 8.73
CA GLN A 38 8.35 -0.64 9.97
C GLN A 38 8.37 0.88 9.82
N LYS A 39 7.78 1.59 10.78
CA LYS A 39 7.62 3.05 10.76
C LYS A 39 8.97 3.79 10.66
N GLU A 40 9.98 3.32 11.37
CA GLU A 40 11.31 3.94 11.43
C GLU A 40 12.17 3.65 10.20
N SER A 41 12.31 2.36 9.85
CA SER A 41 13.24 1.91 8.82
C SER A 41 12.63 1.86 7.42
N LYS A 42 11.29 1.90 7.32
CA LYS A 42 10.51 1.62 6.11
C LYS A 42 10.77 0.25 5.49
N LYS A 43 11.46 -0.65 6.22
CA LYS A 43 11.61 -2.05 5.80
C LYS A 43 10.26 -2.72 5.79
N ILE A 44 10.03 -3.52 4.75
CA ILE A 44 8.83 -4.36 4.64
C ILE A 44 8.84 -5.34 5.80
N PHE A 45 7.78 -5.27 6.61
CA PHE A 45 7.49 -6.23 7.66
C PHE A 45 6.66 -7.38 7.09
N GLN A 46 5.65 -7.05 6.29
CA GLN A 46 4.78 -8.02 5.65
C GLN A 46 4.25 -7.50 4.32
N HIS A 47 4.33 -8.32 3.28
CA HIS A 47 3.66 -8.05 2.01
C HIS A 47 2.17 -8.43 2.14
N VAL A 48 1.28 -7.57 1.64
CA VAL A 48 -0.18 -7.77 1.73
C VAL A 48 -0.75 -8.29 0.41
N ASP A 49 -0.57 -7.54 -0.68
CA ASP A 49 -1.09 -7.91 -2.01
C ASP A 49 -0.50 -7.01 -3.11
N MET A 50 -0.81 -7.32 -4.37
CA MET A 50 -0.49 -6.50 -5.53
C MET A 50 -1.68 -6.37 -6.49
N LEU A 51 -1.96 -5.14 -6.93
CA LEU A 51 -3.00 -4.84 -7.94
C LEU A 51 -2.35 -4.39 -9.25
N PHE A 52 -2.97 -4.71 -10.37
CA PHE A 52 -2.42 -4.46 -11.70
C PHE A 52 -3.45 -3.84 -12.64
N ASN A 53 -2.95 -3.16 -13.67
CA ASN A 53 -3.74 -2.67 -14.80
C ASN A 53 -4.87 -1.71 -14.41
N ILE A 54 -4.64 -0.84 -13.42
CA ILE A 54 -5.61 0.18 -13.03
C ILE A 54 -5.38 1.43 -13.89
N GLU A 55 -6.44 1.98 -14.48
CA GLU A 55 -6.32 3.09 -15.44
C GLU A 55 -6.12 4.43 -14.74
N ASP A 56 -6.79 4.63 -13.61
CA ASP A 56 -6.78 5.87 -12.84
C ASP A 56 -5.92 5.78 -11.57
N LYS A 57 -5.25 6.89 -11.25
CA LYS A 57 -4.32 6.97 -10.12
C LYS A 57 -5.06 6.94 -8.79
N THR A 58 -6.14 7.70 -8.70
CA THR A 58 -6.94 7.81 -7.48
C THR A 58 -7.60 6.47 -7.20
N GLU A 59 -8.15 5.82 -8.23
CA GLU A 59 -8.68 4.45 -8.11
C GLU A 59 -7.62 3.46 -7.64
N ALA A 60 -6.38 3.57 -8.12
CA ALA A 60 -5.28 2.70 -7.70
C ALA A 60 -4.96 2.87 -6.22
N ILE A 61 -4.90 4.11 -5.73
CA ILE A 61 -4.67 4.42 -4.31
C ILE A 61 -5.84 3.90 -3.46
N ASP A 62 -7.08 4.24 -3.83
CA ASP A 62 -8.28 3.85 -3.09
C ASP A 62 -8.43 2.33 -3.01
N SER A 63 -8.17 1.63 -4.11
CA SER A 63 -8.18 0.17 -4.17
C SER A 63 -7.11 -0.44 -3.27
N GLY A 64 -5.90 0.14 -3.26
CA GLY A 64 -4.82 -0.28 -2.37
C GLY A 64 -5.18 -0.13 -0.89
N VAL A 65 -5.76 1.02 -0.51
CA VAL A 65 -6.23 1.27 0.85
C VAL A 65 -7.34 0.29 1.25
N GLN A 66 -8.29 0.01 0.36
CA GLN A 66 -9.36 -0.96 0.63
C GLN A 66 -8.85 -2.38 0.86
N VAL A 67 -7.86 -2.82 0.09
CA VAL A 67 -7.24 -4.15 0.25
C VAL A 67 -6.48 -4.22 1.56
N LEU A 68 -5.67 -3.21 1.89
CA LEU A 68 -5.00 -3.11 3.18
C LEU A 68 -6.01 -3.16 4.35
N ALA A 69 -7.09 -2.40 4.27
CA ALA A 69 -8.13 -2.38 5.30
C ALA A 69 -8.83 -3.74 5.44
N LYS A 70 -9.06 -4.48 4.35
CA LYS A 70 -9.62 -5.84 4.39
C LYS A 70 -8.63 -6.82 5.02
N PHE A 71 -7.35 -6.68 4.74
CA PHE A 71 -6.30 -7.51 5.32
C PHE A 71 -6.24 -7.33 6.84
N LEU A 72 -6.18 -6.09 7.33
CA LEU A 72 -6.07 -5.76 8.76
C LEU A 72 -7.31 -6.14 9.60
N LYS A 73 -8.45 -6.41 8.97
CA LYS A 73 -9.65 -6.92 9.67
C LYS A 73 -9.53 -8.40 10.07
N LYS A 74 -8.57 -9.12 9.50
CA LYS A 74 -8.28 -10.51 9.87
C LYS A 74 -7.30 -10.50 11.05
N PRO A 75 -7.46 -11.36 12.06
CA PRO A 75 -6.41 -11.59 13.05
C PRO A 75 -5.12 -11.97 12.31
N LEU A 76 -4.00 -11.35 12.66
CA LEU A 76 -2.69 -11.82 12.22
C LEU A 76 -2.48 -13.20 12.86
N GLU A 77 -2.43 -14.26 12.04
CA GLU A 77 -2.15 -15.64 12.48
C GLU A 77 -0.71 -15.81 12.98
#